data_AF-A0A3R7RE10-F1
#
_entry.id   AF-A0A3R7RE10-F1
#
_cell.length_a   1.000
_cell.length_b   1.000
_cell.length_c   1.000
_cell.angle_alpha   90.00
_cell.angle_beta   90.00
_cell.angle_gamma   90.00
#
_symmetry.space_group_name_H-M   'P 1'
#
loop_
_entity.id
_entity.type
_entity.pdbx_description
1 polymer ?
#
loop_
_entity_poly.entity_id
_entity_poly.type
_entity_poly.pdbx_seq_one_letter_code
_entity_poly.pdbx_strand_id
1 'polypeptide(L)'
;MKFIFLIITLIYSFNLNATCKFKDTTSNNEVKYTIQESINVDDIEGHVIRIFKTETNHKKSKKNCEGLRIVKTDFFGISDYINKNGKVTGYSIGIYDDG
;
A
#
# COMPACT_ATOMS: atom_id res chain seq x y z
N MET A 1 -16.55 34.34 -30.17
CA MET A 1 -15.37 33.44 -30.11
C MET A 1 -14.51 33.65 -28.85
N LYS A 2 -14.10 34.87 -28.48
CA LYS A 2 -13.30 35.12 -27.24
C LYS A 2 -13.94 34.61 -25.94
N PHE A 3 -15.26 34.74 -25.78
CA PHE A 3 -15.97 34.26 -24.59
C PHE A 3 -16.03 32.73 -24.46
N ILE A 4 -16.01 31.98 -25.57
CA ILE A 4 -16.03 30.51 -25.56
C ILE A 4 -14.69 29.98 -25.05
N PHE A 5 -13.57 30.57 -25.48
CA PHE A 5 -12.24 30.23 -24.97
C PHE A 5 -12.11 30.51 -23.47
N LEU A 6 -12.68 31.62 -22.98
CA LEU A 6 -12.68 31.97 -21.55
C LEU A 6 -13.43 30.93 -20.70
N ILE A 7 -14.60 30.47 -21.19
CA ILE A 7 -15.41 29.46 -20.51
C ILE A 7 -14.68 28.11 -20.47
N ILE A 8 -14.05 27.70 -21.57
CA ILE A 8 -13.25 26.46 -21.61
C ILE A 8 -12.11 26.53 -20.59
N THR A 9 -11.36 27.64 -20.54
CA THR A 9 -10.27 27.80 -19.57
C THR A 9 -10.75 27.78 -18.12
N LEU A 10 -11.94 28.32 -17.84
CA LEU A 10 -12.49 28.35 -16.47
C LEU A 10 -12.88 26.96 -15.97
N ILE A 11 -13.40 26.09 -16.85
CA ILE A 11 -13.84 24.73 -16.50
C ILE A 11 -12.64 23.81 -16.21
N TYR A 12 -11.50 24.02 -16.88
CA TYR A 12 -10.27 23.26 -16.63
C TYR A 12 -9.65 23.59 -15.26
N SER A 13 -9.82 24.81 -14.75
CA SER A 13 -9.26 25.26 -13.46
C SER A 13 -9.87 24.55 -12.24
N PHE A 14 -11.11 24.04 -12.34
CA PHE A 14 -11.82 23.43 -11.21
C PHE A 14 -11.33 22.01 -10.85
N ASN A 15 -10.51 21.37 -11.69
CA ASN A 15 -10.04 20.00 -11.47
C ASN A 15 -8.66 19.88 -10.83
N LEU A 16 -7.92 20.98 -10.61
CA LEU A 16 -6.55 20.91 -10.08
C LEU A 16 -6.46 20.47 -8.60
N ASN A 17 -7.55 20.60 -7.82
CA ASN A 17 -7.57 20.30 -6.39
C ASN A 17 -8.45 19.09 -6.02
N ALA A 18 -8.83 18.25 -6.98
CA ALA A 18 -9.61 17.06 -6.69
C ALA A 18 -8.75 16.02 -5.94
N THR A 19 -9.25 15.50 -4.82
CA THR A 19 -8.57 14.41 -4.12
C THR A 19 -8.65 13.15 -4.98
N CYS A 20 -7.51 12.71 -5.51
CA CYS A 20 -7.47 11.50 -6.30
C CYS A 20 -7.40 10.27 -5.39
N LYS A 21 -8.33 9.34 -5.59
CA LYS A 21 -8.38 8.06 -4.88
C LYS A 21 -7.79 6.99 -5.77
N PHE A 22 -6.70 6.39 -5.30
CA PHE A 22 -6.11 5.22 -5.91
C PHE A 22 -6.38 3.99 -5.05
N LYS A 23 -6.68 2.86 -5.71
CA LYS A 23 -6.83 1.56 -5.06
C LYS A 23 -6.03 0.54 -5.86
N ASP A 24 -5.18 -0.20 -5.17
CA ASP A 24 -4.51 -1.36 -5.70
C ASP A 24 -4.95 -2.63 -4.96
N THR A 25 -4.69 -3.78 -5.57
CA THR A 25 -4.97 -5.09 -4.99
C THR A 25 -3.74 -5.96 -5.17
N THR A 26 -3.26 -6.53 -4.05
CA THR A 26 -2.18 -7.51 -4.03
C THR A 26 -2.76 -8.90 -3.77
N SER A 27 -2.19 -9.93 -4.40
CA SER A 27 -2.54 -11.33 -4.12
C SER A 27 -1.45 -12.04 -3.31
N ASN A 28 -1.83 -13.09 -2.57
CA ASN A 28 -0.92 -13.80 -1.65
C ASN A 28 0.33 -14.36 -2.34
N ASN A 29 0.26 -14.71 -3.64
CA ASN A 29 1.38 -15.21 -4.42
C ASN A 29 2.40 -14.11 -4.84
N GLU A 30 2.12 -12.85 -4.50
CA GLU A 30 3.01 -11.71 -4.73
C GLU A 30 3.84 -11.35 -3.50
N VAL A 31 3.41 -11.79 -2.31
CA VAL A 31 3.98 -11.45 -1.00
C VAL A 31 4.83 -12.60 -0.49
N LYS A 32 6.02 -12.29 0.03
CA LYS A 32 6.91 -13.26 0.69
C LYS A 32 7.42 -12.69 2.00
N TYR A 33 7.45 -13.50 3.05
CA TYR A 33 8.22 -13.19 4.25
C TYR A 33 9.70 -13.45 3.96
N THR A 34 10.54 -12.44 4.16
CA THR A 34 12.00 -12.56 3.97
C THR A 34 12.77 -12.57 5.29
N ILE A 35 12.18 -12.00 6.34
CA ILE A 35 12.67 -12.04 7.71
C ILE A 35 11.47 -12.28 8.61
N GLN A 36 11.58 -13.18 9.59
CA GLN A 36 10.54 -13.37 10.59
C GLN A 36 11.14 -13.95 11.87
N GLU A 37 10.96 -13.22 12.96
CA GLU A 37 11.26 -13.68 14.32
C GLU A 37 9.94 -13.74 15.11
N SER A 38 9.83 -14.67 16.05
CA SER A 38 8.60 -14.91 16.80
C SER A 38 8.89 -15.22 18.26
N ILE A 39 8.07 -14.66 19.14
CA ILE A 39 8.11 -14.86 20.59
C ILE A 39 6.74 -15.40 20.99
N ASN A 40 6.71 -16.60 21.57
CA ASN A 40 5.50 -17.12 22.21
C ASN A 40 5.37 -16.45 23.58
N VAL A 41 4.20 -15.89 23.87
CA VAL A 41 3.93 -15.25 25.15
C VAL A 41 3.22 -16.26 26.06
N ASP A 42 3.73 -16.41 27.29
CA ASP A 42 3.21 -17.38 28.28
C ASP A 42 2.14 -16.74 29.18
N ASP A 43 1.14 -16.13 28.56
CA ASP A 43 -0.02 -15.53 29.22
C ASP A 43 -1.34 -16.18 28.79
N ILE A 44 -1.50 -16.46 27.50
CA ILE A 44 -2.65 -17.16 26.92
C ILE A 44 -2.22 -18.06 25.75
N GLU A 45 -2.84 -19.22 25.65
CA GLU A 45 -2.58 -20.17 24.57
C GLU A 45 -2.74 -19.52 23.19
N GLY A 46 -1.72 -19.69 22.35
CA GLY A 46 -1.72 -19.18 20.97
C GLY A 46 -1.34 -17.71 20.83
N HIS A 47 -0.86 -17.04 21.89
CA HIS A 47 -0.32 -15.69 21.82
C HIS A 47 1.12 -15.67 21.29
N VAL A 48 1.33 -14.99 20.15
CA VAL A 48 2.62 -14.85 19.49
C VAL A 48 2.84 -13.41 19.05
N ILE A 49 3.94 -12.82 19.53
CA ILE A 49 4.47 -11.53 19.02
C ILE A 49 5.50 -11.83 17.94
N ARG A 50 5.46 -11.11 16.81
CA ARG A 50 6.42 -11.31 15.70
C ARG A 50 7.00 -9.99 15.26
N ILE A 51 8.26 -10.03 14.83
CA ILE A 51 8.92 -8.96 14.07
C ILE A 51 9.26 -9.55 12.71
N PHE A 52 8.83 -8.91 11.62
CA PHE A 52 8.96 -9.51 10.30
C PHE A 52 9.14 -8.47 9.19
N LYS A 53 9.69 -8.94 8.07
CA LYS A 53 9.74 -8.23 6.79
C LYS A 53 8.96 -9.02 5.75
N THR A 54 8.06 -8.37 5.02
CA THR A 54 7.53 -8.89 3.76
C THR A 54 8.04 -8.11 2.58
N GLU A 55 8.25 -8.80 1.46
CA GLU A 55 8.47 -8.20 0.15
C GLU A 55 7.33 -8.60 -0.78
N THR A 56 6.73 -7.60 -1.42
CA THR A 56 5.65 -7.76 -2.38
C THR A 56 6.16 -7.34 -3.75
N ASN A 57 6.08 -8.23 -4.74
CA ASN A 57 6.34 -7.90 -6.14
C ASN A 57 5.00 -7.83 -6.89
N HIS A 58 4.54 -6.62 -7.20
CA HIS A 58 3.21 -6.38 -7.77
C HIS A 58 3.19 -6.71 -9.25
N LYS A 59 2.34 -7.65 -9.69
CA LYS A 59 2.33 -8.10 -11.10
C LYS A 59 1.37 -7.29 -11.98
N LYS A 60 0.26 -6.83 -11.41
CA LYS A 60 -0.85 -6.21 -12.16
C LYS A 60 -1.35 -4.90 -11.51
N SER A 61 -0.44 -4.14 -10.90
CA SER A 61 -0.77 -2.83 -10.33
C SER A 61 -1.37 -1.90 -11.38
N LYS A 62 -2.13 -0.89 -10.95
CA LYS A 62 -2.67 0.14 -11.85
C LYS A 62 -1.81 1.41 -11.74
N LYS A 63 -1.84 2.26 -12.76
CA LYS A 63 -1.26 3.60 -12.66
C LYS A 63 -2.04 4.40 -11.61
N ASN A 64 -1.32 5.04 -10.70
CA ASN A 64 -1.87 5.95 -9.72
C ASN A 64 -2.22 7.29 -10.38
N CYS A 65 -2.62 8.24 -9.56
CA CYS A 65 -3.01 9.59 -9.94
C CYS A 65 -1.90 10.39 -10.63
N GLU A 66 -0.66 9.99 -10.43
CA GLU A 66 0.56 10.60 -10.99
C GLU A 66 1.05 9.82 -12.22
N GLY A 67 0.30 8.82 -12.68
CA GLY A 67 0.70 7.98 -13.80
C GLY A 67 1.72 6.89 -13.47
N LEU A 68 2.02 6.67 -12.18
CA LEU A 68 3.03 5.72 -11.69
C LEU A 68 2.40 4.39 -11.27
N ARG A 69 3.08 3.28 -11.54
CA ARG A 69 2.72 1.91 -11.14
C ARG A 69 3.56 1.51 -9.95
N ILE A 70 2.96 1.00 -8.88
CA ILE A 70 3.74 0.37 -7.81
C ILE A 70 4.26 -0.98 -8.32
N VAL A 71 5.56 -1.23 -8.21
CA VAL A 71 6.20 -2.46 -8.69
C VAL A 71 6.71 -3.33 -7.55
N LYS A 72 7.13 -2.71 -6.44
CA LYS A 72 7.58 -3.41 -5.24
C LYS A 72 7.09 -2.72 -3.97
N THR A 73 6.84 -3.49 -2.93
CA THR A 73 6.64 -2.97 -1.58
C THR A 73 7.40 -3.81 -0.57
N ASP A 74 8.25 -3.18 0.21
CA ASP A 74 8.81 -3.79 1.41
C ASP A 74 8.01 -3.31 2.62
N PHE A 75 7.51 -4.24 3.43
CA PHE A 75 6.82 -3.91 4.68
C PHE A 75 7.61 -4.46 5.86
N PHE A 76 7.83 -3.62 6.86
CA PHE A 76 8.50 -3.95 8.11
C PHE A 76 7.47 -3.84 9.22
N GLY A 77 7.15 -4.98 9.83
CA GLY A 77 6.00 -5.13 10.69
C GLY A 77 6.32 -5.75 12.04
N ILE A 78 5.50 -5.38 13.02
CA ILE A 78 5.35 -6.08 14.28
C ILE A 78 3.89 -6.55 14.36
N SER A 79 3.68 -7.84 14.62
CA SER A 79 2.35 -8.38 14.92
C SER A 79 2.25 -8.82 16.37
N ASP A 80 1.11 -8.56 16.97
CA ASP A 80 0.71 -9.08 18.29
C ASP A 80 -0.61 -9.83 18.08
N TYR A 81 -0.53 -11.16 18.08
CA TYR A 81 -1.63 -12.06 17.72
C TYR A 81 -1.94 -13.08 18.79
N ILE A 82 -3.22 -13.26 19.07
CA ILE A 82 -3.78 -14.43 19.75
C ILE A 82 -4.52 -15.25 18.68
N ASN A 83 -4.08 -16.48 18.44
CA ASN A 83 -4.69 -17.36 17.43
C ASN A 83 -4.78 -16.72 16.02
N LYS A 84 -3.70 -16.04 15.61
CA LYS A 84 -3.57 -15.30 14.33
C LYS A 84 -4.50 -14.08 14.18
N ASN A 85 -5.15 -13.64 15.24
CA ASN A 85 -5.97 -12.44 15.27
C ASN A 85 -5.33 -11.41 16.21
N GLY A 86 -5.26 -10.16 15.76
CA GLY A 86 -4.74 -9.07 16.55
C GLY A 86 -4.18 -7.96 15.68
N LYS A 87 -3.27 -7.18 16.23
CA LYS A 87 -2.78 -5.96 15.60
C LYS A 87 -1.52 -6.22 14.80
N VAL A 88 -1.41 -5.55 13.65
CA VAL A 88 -0.14 -5.36 12.95
C VAL A 88 0.13 -3.87 12.89
N THR A 89 1.34 -3.48 13.26
CA THR A 89 1.85 -2.12 13.07
C THR A 89 3.18 -2.18 12.32
N GLY A 90 3.52 -1.11 11.61
CA GLY A 90 4.72 -1.09 10.81
C GLY A 90 4.74 0.06 9.81
N TYR A 91 5.68 -0.01 8.88
CA TYR A 91 5.79 0.92 7.77
C TYR A 91 6.08 0.18 6.47
N SER A 92 5.69 0.80 5.36
CA SER A 92 5.91 0.27 4.01
C SER A 92 6.79 1.22 3.22
N ILE A 93 7.69 0.65 2.42
CA ILE A 93 8.46 1.35 1.39
C ILE A 93 7.94 0.89 0.03
N GLY A 94 7.28 1.79 -0.69
CA GLY A 94 6.79 1.53 -2.05
C GLY A 94 7.79 1.99 -3.10
N ILE A 95 8.07 1.14 -4.09
CA ILE A 95 8.86 1.48 -5.27
C ILE A 95 7.90 1.58 -6.46
N TYR A 96 8.00 2.69 -7.19
CA TYR A 96 7.13 3.03 -8.31
C TYR A 96 7.93 3.13 -9.60
N ASP A 97 7.24 2.86 -10.71
CA ASP A 97 7.74 2.89 -12.08
C ASP A 97 6.71 3.60 -12.98
N ASP A 98 7.14 4.42 -13.92
CA ASP A 98 6.23 5.10 -14.86
C ASP A 98 5.85 4.22 -16.08
N GLY A 99 6.56 3.10 -16.27
CA GLY A 99 6.30 2.10 -17.29
C GLY A 99 6.99 2.37 -18.62
#